data_AF-S3A9Q9-F1
#
_entry.id   AF-S3A9Q9-F1
#
_cell.length_a   1.000
_cell.length_b   1.000
_cell.length_c   1.000
_cell.angle_alpha   90.00
_cell.angle_beta   90.00
_cell.angle_gamma   90.00
#
_symmetry.space_group_name_H-M   'P 1'
#
loop_
_entity.id
_entity.type
_entity.pdbx_description
1 polymer ?
#
loop_
_entity_poly.entity_id
_entity_poly.type
_entity_poly.pdbx_seq_one_letter_code
_entity_poly.pdbx_strand_id
1 'polypeptide(L)' 'MKAVDQWTLSELIAVSRALGVLSEDVARHADQVRNFRNYIHPRQQLRENFEPRMETARIAQQVLRGALVDLNHIATSS' A
#
# COMPACT_ATOMS: atom_id res chain seq x y z
N MET A 1 -16.81 13.44 -11.38
CA MET A 1 -15.87 12.31 -11.23
C MET A 1 -14.47 12.91 -11.19
N LYS A 2 -13.67 12.65 -10.15
CA LYS A 2 -12.27 13.13 -10.13
C LYS A 2 -11.49 12.37 -11.22
N ALA A 3 -10.62 13.06 -11.94
CA ALA A 3 -9.71 12.40 -12.88
C ALA A 3 -8.71 11.53 -12.10
N VAL A 4 -8.25 10.42 -12.67
CA VAL A 4 -7.46 9.38 -11.94
C VAL A 4 -6.16 9.95 -11.37
N ASP A 5 -5.56 10.94 -12.03
CA ASP A 5 -4.38 11.68 -11.59
C ASP A 5 -4.61 12.55 -10.35
N GLN A 6 -5.87 12.87 -10.03
CA GLN A 6 -6.26 13.63 -8.84
C GLN A 6 -6.55 12.74 -7.63
N TRP A 7 -6.48 11.41 -7.80
CA TRP A 7 -6.80 10.49 -6.74
C TRP A 7 -5.59 10.32 -5.83
N THR A 8 -5.85 10.37 -4.53
CA THR A 8 -4.85 10.02 -3.53
C THR A 8 -4.55 8.53 -3.59
N LEU A 9 -3.36 8.13 -3.13
CA LEU A 9 -3.00 6.71 -3.05
C LEU A 9 -4.00 5.89 -2.23
N SER A 10 -4.62 6.48 -1.20
CA SER A 10 -5.65 5.82 -0.40
C SER A 10 -6.94 5.60 -1.20
N GLU A 11 -7.38 6.59 -1.98
CA GLU A 11 -8.54 6.45 -2.87
C GLU A 11 -8.29 5.37 -3.94
N LEU A 12 -7.07 5.33 -4.51
CA LEU A 12 -6.69 4.29 -5.48
C LEU A 12 -6.74 2.89 -4.86
N ILE A 13 -6.13 2.68 -3.68
CA ILE A 13 -6.16 1.38 -2.98
C ILE A 13 -7.60 0.96 -2.65
N ALA A 14 -8.42 1.90 -2.16
CA ALA A 14 -9.80 1.63 -1.79
C ALA A 14 -10.65 1.19 -2.99
N VAL A 15 -10.47 1.84 -4.15
CA VAL A 15 -11.21 1.48 -5.36
C VAL A 15 -10.67 0.19 -5.98
N SER A 16 -9.36 -0.03 -6.01
CA SER A 16 -8.79 -1.32 -6.44
C SER A 16 -9.32 -2.48 -5.60
N ARG A 17 -9.47 -2.29 -4.29
CA ARG A 17 -10.14 -3.27 -3.41
C ARG A 17 -11.62 -3.46 -3.78
N ALA A 18 -12.37 -2.36 -3.97
CA ALA A 18 -13.79 -2.43 -4.31
C ALA A 18 -14.05 -3.12 -5.66
N LEU A 19 -13.12 -2.98 -6.61
CA LEU A 19 -13.17 -3.62 -7.92
C LEU A 19 -12.65 -5.07 -7.92
N GLY A 20 -12.17 -5.58 -6.78
CA GLY A 20 -11.56 -6.91 -6.69
C GLY A 20 -10.22 -7.02 -7.42
N VAL A 21 -9.58 -5.89 -7.73
CA VAL A 21 -8.27 -5.82 -8.39
C VAL A 21 -7.14 -6.21 -7.44
N LEU A 22 -7.30 -5.86 -6.16
CA LEU A 22 -6.42 -6.30 -5.10
C LEU A 22 -7.18 -7.25 -4.19
N SER A 23 -6.51 -8.29 -3.72
CA SER A 23 -7.00 -9.15 -2.66
C SER A 23 -7.22 -8.35 -1.36
N GLU A 24 -8.18 -8.79 -0.55
CA GLU A 24 -8.59 -8.11 0.70
C GLU A 24 -7.42 -7.97 1.68
N ASP A 25 -6.56 -8.98 1.77
CA ASP A 25 -5.37 -8.99 2.62
C ASP A 25 -4.31 -8.02 2.11
N VAL A 26 -4.02 -8.01 0.80
CA VAL A 26 -3.06 -7.07 0.20
C VAL A 26 -3.55 -5.63 0.32
N ALA A 27 -4.82 -5.35 0.06
CA ALA A 27 -5.38 -4.00 0.18
C ALA A 27 -5.31 -3.47 1.63
N ARG A 28 -5.66 -4.32 2.61
CA ARG A 28 -5.59 -3.96 4.04
C ARG A 28 -4.16 -3.67 4.50
N HIS A 29 -3.20 -4.46 4.01
CA HIS A 29 -1.80 -4.23 4.33
C HIS A 29 -1.18 -3.07 3.54
N ALA A 30 -1.65 -2.79 2.32
CA ALA A 30 -1.19 -1.67 1.51
C ALA A 30 -1.46 -0.32 2.20
N ASP A 31 -2.60 -0.20 2.89
CA ASP A 31 -2.92 0.98 3.68
C ASP A 31 -1.95 1.16 4.87
N GLN A 32 -1.55 0.07 5.52
CA GLN A 32 -0.50 0.09 6.55
C GLN A 32 0.87 0.46 5.98
N VAL A 33 1.25 -0.09 4.82
CA VAL A 33 2.51 0.24 4.13
C VAL A 33 2.54 1.71 3.69
N ARG A 34 1.40 2.26 3.25
CA ARG A 34 1.25 3.68 2.95
C ARG A 34 1.50 4.54 4.18
N ASN A 35 0.96 4.16 5.34
CA ASN A 35 1.23 4.87 6.59
C ASN A 35 2.70 4.75 7.00
N PHE A 36 3.33 3.62 6.70
CA PHE A 36 4.76 3.39 6.93
C PHE A 36 5.69 4.38 6.23
N ARG A 37 5.33 4.83 5.03
CA ARG A 37 6.05 5.91 4.34
C ARG A 37 6.13 7.18 5.20
N ASN A 38 5.07 7.50 5.94
CA ASN A 38 5.03 8.69 6.77
C ASN A 38 6.01 8.58 7.95
N TYR A 39 6.27 7.36 8.44
CA TYR A 39 7.24 7.10 9.51
C TYR A 39 8.71 7.16 9.07
N ILE A 40 9.02 7.44 7.80
CA ILE A 40 10.40 7.70 7.37
C ILE A 40 10.77 9.18 7.58
N HIS A 41 9.80 10.05 7.91
CA HIS A 41 10.11 11.44 8.26
C HIS A 41 10.69 11.54 9.69
N PRO A 42 11.89 12.13 9.87
CA PRO A 42 12.56 12.22 11.19
C PRO A 42 11.71 12.88 12.28
N ARG A 43 10.90 13.88 11.89
CA ARG A 43 9.96 14.57 12.80
C ARG A 43 8.82 13.67 13.27
N GLN A 44 8.39 12.72 12.45
CA GLN A 44 7.28 11.83 12.76
C GLN A 44 7.76 10.63 13.59
N GLN A 45 8.99 10.15 13.35
CA GLN A 45 9.66 9.13 14.17
C GLN A 45 9.80 9.57 15.63
N LEU A 46 10.27 10.80 15.86
CA LEU A 46 10.41 11.36 17.21
C LEU A 46 9.06 11.56 17.93
N ARG A 47 8.00 11.90 17.18
CA ARG A 47 6.66 12.11 17.74
C ARG A 47 5.94 10.81 18.08
N GLU A 48 6.13 9.77 17.27
CA GLU A 48 5.46 8.49 17.43
C GLU A 48 6.33 7.42 18.12
N ASN A 49 7.54 7.80 18.53
CA ASN A 49 8.53 6.92 19.15
C ASN A 49 8.75 5.62 18.35
N PHE A 50 8.67 5.77 17.03
CA PHE A 50 8.60 4.66 16.09
C PHE A 50 9.90 4.61 15.29
N GLU A 51 10.67 3.55 15.49
CA GLU A 51 11.87 3.26 14.72
C GLU A 51 11.58 2.18 13.68
N PRO A 52 11.54 2.50 12.37
CA PRO A 52 11.41 1.49 11.33
C PRO A 52 12.64 0.58 11.36
N ARG A 53 12.41 -0.72 11.59
CA ARG A 53 13.47 -1.74 11.58
C ARG A 53 13.53 -2.42 10.22
N MET A 54 14.64 -3.12 9.97
CA MET A 54 14.81 -3.92 8.75
C MET A 54 13.63 -4.89 8.52
N GLU A 55 13.12 -5.51 9.59
CA GLU A 55 11.96 -6.41 9.50
C GLU A 55 10.70 -5.72 9.00
N THR A 56 10.51 -4.47 9.39
CA THR A 56 9.38 -3.67 8.98
C THR A 56 9.44 -3.33 7.49
N ALA A 57 10.63 -3.03 6.98
CA ALA A 57 10.85 -2.85 5.54
C ALA A 57 10.59 -4.15 4.76
N ARG A 58 10.99 -5.32 5.31
CA ARG A 58 10.71 -6.62 4.69
C ARG A 58 9.21 -6.92 4.59
N ILE A 59 8.44 -6.63 5.63
CA ILE A 59 6.98 -6.78 5.60
C ILE A 59 6.38 -5.90 4.50
N ALA A 60 6.77 -4.62 4.45
CA ALA A 60 6.29 -3.71 3.41
C ALA A 60 6.62 -4.20 1.99
N GLN A 61 7.81 -4.78 1.81
CA GLN A 61 8.22 -5.37 0.54
C GLN A 61 7.39 -6.62 0.16
N GLN A 62 6.98 -7.44 1.12
CA GLN A 62 6.10 -8.59 0.83
C GLN A 62 4.71 -8.14 0.37
N VAL A 63 4.15 -7.12 1.01
CA VAL A 63 2.85 -6.55 0.63
C VAL A 63 2.91 -5.98 -0.79
N LEU A 64 3.99 -5.26 -1.12
CA LEU A 64 4.22 -4.76 -2.47
C LEU A 64 4.29 -5.91 -3.50
N ARG A 65 5.00 -7.00 -3.19
CA ARG A 65 5.06 -8.18 -4.04
C ARG A 65 3.67 -8.80 -4.26
N GLY A 66 2.87 -8.92 -3.20
CA GLY A 66 1.49 -9.43 -3.29
C GLY A 66 0.64 -8.57 -4.23
N ALA A 67 0.71 -7.24 -4.09
CA ALA A 67 -0.02 -6.33 -4.98
C ALA A 67 0.40 -6.48 -6.46
N LEU A 68 1.69 -6.66 -6.73
CA LEU A 68 2.17 -6.89 -8.09
C LEU A 68 1.68 -8.22 -8.66
N VAL A 69 1.61 -9.27 -7.84
CA VAL A 69 1.06 -10.57 -8.24
C VAL A 69 -0.42 -10.46 -8.57
N ASP A 70 -1.21 -9.80 -7.72
CA ASP A 70 -2.64 -9.56 -7.96
C ASP A 70 -2.88 -8.81 -9.29
N LEU A 71 -2.10 -7.75 -9.53
CA LEU A 71 -2.17 -6.99 -10.77
C LEU A 71 -1.77 -7.82 -12.00
N ASN A 72 -0.76 -8.68 -11.87
CA ASN A 72 -0.31 -9.53 -12.97
C ASN A 72 -1.36 -10.61 -13.31
N HIS A 73 -2.05 -11.16 -12.30
CA HIS A 73 -3.15 -12.09 -12.51
C HIS A 73 -4.27 -11.48 -13.35
N ILE A 74 -4.57 -10.19 -13.16
CA ILE A 74 -5.59 -9.48 -13.93
C ILE A 74 -5.14 -9.22 -15.36
N ALA A 75 -3.89 -8.78 -15.53
CA ALA A 75 -3.30 -8.53 -16.85
C ALA A 75 -3.22 -9.80 -17.71
N THR A 76 -3.03 -10.96 -17.08
CA THR A 76 -2.94 -12.26 -17.79
C THR A 76 -4.32 -12.90 -18.03
N SER A 77 -5.36 -12.46 -17.32
CA SER A 77 -6.74 -12.97 -17.47
C SER A 77 -7.58 -12.16 -18.48
N SER A 78 -6.97 -11.17 -19.14
CA SER A 78 -7.57 -10.32 -20.19
C SER A 78 -6.96 -10.64 -21.55
#